data_AF-A0A0G0TGI9-F1
#
_entry.id   AF-A0A0G0TGI9-F1
#
_cell.length_a   1.000
_cell.length_b   1.000
_cell.length_c   1.000
_cell.angle_alpha   90.00
_cell.angle_beta   90.00
_cell.angle_gamma   90.00
#
_symmetry.space_group_name_H-M   'P 1'
#
loop_
_entity.id
_entity.type
_entity.pdbx_description
1 polymer ?
#
loop_
_entity_poly.entity_id
_entity_poly.type
_entity_poly.pdbx_seq_one_letter_code
_entity_poly.pdbx_strand_id
1 'polypeptide(L)'
;MIKNKPLIIVSLALTILIIISIGLILSLDNNAKNSSDLKNLDKIKNDIQTVSSSGNALQNPVYQKFLAKFNEINNSKLNKEQKYEVLNTSLTYLVSYYSLTNDPQIFDLEEKINSFIILNFPEKKTTLEPSCFDPSCADSPQSPEMLAIIEVIKNSNVPSPMKDDNIKDLTNFGYLQTSRNNSKVQNYLIMASMIEKNQDYQAAGINIKVANDIRSYVKKAYPALYDKYGP
;
A
#
# COMPACT_ATOMS: atom_id res chain seq x y z
N MET A 1 -32.61 -18.09 71.45
CA MET A 1 -32.58 -17.04 70.41
C MET A 1 -31.14 -16.82 69.93
N ILE A 2 -30.86 -17.33 68.71
CA ILE A 2 -29.88 -16.91 67.69
C ILE A 2 -28.44 -16.55 68.17
N LYS A 3 -27.71 -17.54 68.71
CA LYS A 3 -26.23 -17.52 68.78
C LYS A 3 -25.66 -18.02 67.45
N ASN A 4 -25.63 -17.20 66.40
CA ASN A 4 -24.88 -17.47 65.15
C ASN A 4 -24.72 -16.24 64.22
N LYS A 5 -25.18 -15.05 64.64
CA LYS A 5 -25.09 -13.81 63.85
C LYS A 5 -23.68 -13.50 63.28
N PRO A 6 -22.57 -13.62 64.03
CA PRO A 6 -21.25 -13.32 63.45
C PRO A 6 -20.83 -14.33 62.38
N LEU A 7 -21.20 -15.61 62.52
CA LEU A 7 -20.88 -16.66 61.55
C LEU A 7 -21.63 -16.45 60.21
N ILE A 8 -22.89 -16.01 60.30
CA ILE A 8 -23.73 -15.69 59.13
C ILE A 8 -23.19 -14.46 58.39
N ILE A 9 -22.73 -13.44 59.13
CA ILE A 9 -22.16 -12.22 58.54
C ILE A 9 -20.83 -12.52 57.84
N VAL A 10 -19.96 -13.34 58.45
CA VAL A 10 -18.70 -13.77 57.83
C VAL A 10 -18.96 -14.63 56.59
N SER A 11 -19.93 -15.53 56.65
CA SER A 11 -20.36 -16.33 55.49
C SER A 11 -20.85 -15.45 54.34
N LEU A 12 -21.71 -14.46 54.60
CA LEU A 12 -22.21 -13.54 53.58
C LEU A 12 -21.09 -12.69 52.97
N ALA A 13 -20.17 -12.18 53.79
CA ALA A 13 -19.02 -11.40 53.32
C ALA A 13 -18.12 -12.23 52.40
N LEU A 14 -17.90 -13.51 52.73
CA LEU A 14 -17.11 -14.42 51.90
C LEU A 14 -17.79 -14.70 50.55
N THR A 15 -19.11 -14.91 50.55
CA THR A 15 -19.89 -15.12 49.32
C THR A 15 -19.86 -13.88 48.42
N ILE A 16 -20.00 -12.68 48.98
CA ILE A 16 -19.90 -11.42 48.24
C ILE A 16 -18.49 -11.27 47.65
N LEU A 17 -17.44 -11.58 48.41
CA LEU A 17 -16.06 -11.50 47.94
C LEU A 17 -15.81 -12.45 46.76
N ILE A 18 -16.34 -13.68 46.82
CA ILE A 18 -16.24 -14.68 45.74
C ILE A 18 -16.98 -14.19 44.49
N ILE A 19 -18.18 -13.61 44.63
CA ILE A 19 -18.94 -13.05 43.49
C ILE A 19 -18.18 -11.89 42.84
N ILE A 20 -17.60 -10.99 43.63
CA ILE A 20 -16.77 -9.88 43.13
C ILE A 20 -15.52 -10.42 42.42
N SER A 21 -14.89 -11.45 42.98
CA SER A 21 -13.70 -12.07 42.40
C SER A 21 -14.00 -12.74 41.07
N ILE A 22 -15.12 -13.48 40.98
CA ILE A 22 -15.60 -14.10 39.73
C ILE A 22 -15.98 -13.01 38.73
N GLY A 23 -16.63 -11.93 39.16
CA GLY A 23 -16.97 -10.78 38.31
C GLY A 23 -15.73 -10.08 37.75
N LEU A 24 -14.68 -9.89 38.56
CA LEU A 24 -13.40 -9.34 38.13
C LEU A 24 -12.68 -10.29 37.16
N ILE A 25 -12.67 -11.60 37.43
CA ILE A 25 -12.07 -12.59 36.53
C ILE A 25 -12.83 -12.63 35.20
N LEU A 26 -14.16 -12.64 35.21
CA LEU A 26 -14.96 -12.63 33.98
C LEU A 26 -14.85 -11.30 33.22
N SER A 27 -14.69 -10.17 33.91
CA SER A 27 -14.46 -8.86 33.28
C SER A 27 -13.07 -8.76 32.68
N LEU A 28 -12.04 -9.27 33.37
CA LEU A 28 -10.67 -9.36 32.85
C LEU A 28 -10.55 -10.38 31.70
N ASP A 29 -11.26 -11.52 31.78
CA ASP A 29 -11.25 -12.57 30.76
C ASP A 29 -12.10 -12.16 29.53
N ASN A 30 -13.19 -11.42 29.70
CA ASN A 30 -13.92 -10.80 28.58
C ASN A 30 -13.16 -9.65 27.92
N ASN A 31 -12.36 -8.90 28.69
CA ASN A 31 -11.45 -7.89 28.12
C ASN A 31 -10.27 -8.55 27.39
N ALA A 32 -9.70 -9.62 27.94
CA ALA A 32 -8.60 -10.37 27.33
C ALA A 32 -9.03 -11.19 26.08
N LYS A 33 -10.27 -11.69 26.05
CA LYS A 33 -10.81 -12.42 24.88
C LYS A 33 -11.33 -11.50 23.77
N ASN A 34 -11.61 -10.22 24.07
CA ASN A 34 -12.03 -9.23 23.06
C ASN A 34 -10.92 -8.27 22.61
N SER A 35 -9.79 -8.17 23.32
CA SER A 35 -8.67 -7.34 22.86
C SER A 35 -7.86 -8.07 21.76
N SER A 36 -8.44 -8.11 20.57
CA SER A 36 -7.73 -8.30 19.31
C SER A 36 -6.92 -7.04 18.95
N ASP A 37 -6.22 -6.48 19.95
CA ASP A 37 -5.56 -5.19 19.85
C ASP A 37 -4.28 -5.37 19.05
N LEU A 38 -4.27 -4.74 17.88
CA LEU A 38 -3.13 -4.74 16.99
C LEU A 38 -2.03 -3.90 17.64
N LYS A 39 -0.86 -4.50 17.83
CA LYS A 39 0.29 -3.85 18.44
C LYS A 39 0.67 -2.61 17.65
N ASN A 40 0.79 -1.47 18.34
CA ASN A 40 1.17 -0.17 17.78
C ASN A 40 0.15 0.47 16.83
N LEU A 41 -1.14 0.09 16.91
CA LEU A 41 -2.19 0.69 16.07
C LEU A 41 -2.25 2.23 16.20
N ASP A 42 -2.10 2.77 17.42
CA ASP A 42 -2.16 4.22 17.64
C ASP A 42 -1.00 4.96 16.97
N LYS A 43 0.18 4.33 16.89
CA LYS A 43 1.31 4.91 16.14
C LYS A 43 0.96 5.04 14.66
N ILE A 44 0.40 3.99 14.06
CA ILE A 44 -0.03 4.01 12.65
C ILE A 44 -1.12 5.06 12.43
N LYS A 45 -2.10 5.19 13.33
CA LYS A 45 -3.11 6.26 13.25
C LYS A 45 -2.47 7.65 13.24
N ASN A 46 -1.46 7.89 14.08
CA ASN A 46 -0.75 9.16 14.12
C ASN A 46 0.07 9.42 12.86
N ASP A 47 0.73 8.41 12.31
CA ASP A 47 1.44 8.50 11.02
C ASP A 47 0.46 8.87 9.88
N ILE A 48 -0.71 8.22 9.83
CA ILE A 48 -1.79 8.54 8.87
C ILE A 48 -2.30 9.97 9.06
N GLN A 49 -2.52 10.40 10.30
CA GLN A 49 -2.99 11.75 10.59
C GLN A 49 -1.97 12.81 10.18
N THR A 50 -0.67 12.53 10.35
CA THR A 50 0.42 13.41 9.92
C THR A 50 0.34 13.63 8.42
N VAL A 51 0.32 12.55 7.63
CA VAL A 51 0.18 12.59 6.16
C VAL A 51 -1.12 13.28 5.74
N SER A 52 -2.22 13.01 6.43
CA SER A 52 -3.52 13.62 6.13
C SER A 52 -3.54 15.13 6.37
N SER A 53 -2.70 15.61 7.29
CA SER A 53 -2.59 17.02 7.66
C SER A 53 -1.55 17.77 6.81
N SER A 54 -0.62 17.05 6.18
CA SER A 54 0.39 17.61 5.28
C SER A 54 -0.07 17.50 3.83
N GLY A 55 -0.59 18.60 3.30
CA GLY A 55 -0.86 18.74 1.86
C GLY A 55 -2.28 18.37 1.45
N ASN A 56 -2.43 17.95 0.18
CA ASN A 56 -3.71 17.79 -0.49
C ASN A 56 -4.25 16.34 -0.52
N ALA A 57 -3.75 15.46 0.35
CA ALA A 57 -4.13 14.06 0.36
C ALA A 57 -5.63 13.86 0.60
N LEU A 58 -6.22 14.67 1.48
CA LEU A 58 -7.64 14.61 1.80
C LEU A 58 -8.56 15.00 0.63
N GLN A 59 -8.11 15.77 -0.38
CA GLN A 59 -8.96 16.03 -1.54
C GLN A 59 -8.90 14.90 -2.58
N ASN A 60 -8.00 13.93 -2.45
CA ASN A 60 -7.90 12.82 -3.40
C ASN A 60 -8.89 11.68 -3.07
N PRO A 61 -9.78 11.29 -4.00
CA PRO A 61 -10.76 10.24 -3.76
C PRO A 61 -10.17 8.86 -3.43
N VAL A 62 -8.97 8.54 -3.93
CA VAL A 62 -8.29 7.27 -3.66
C VAL A 62 -7.77 7.24 -2.22
N TYR A 63 -7.18 8.34 -1.76
CA TYR A 63 -6.76 8.48 -0.36
C TYR A 63 -7.95 8.45 0.61
N GLN A 64 -9.08 9.04 0.23
CA GLN A 64 -10.32 8.95 1.02
C GLN A 64 -10.83 7.50 1.15
N LYS A 65 -10.72 6.68 0.09
CA LYS A 65 -11.02 5.24 0.17
C LYS A 65 -10.07 4.50 1.11
N PHE A 66 -8.78 4.84 1.09
CA PHE A 66 -7.80 4.33 2.05
C PHE A 66 -8.24 4.64 3.49
N LEU A 67 -8.54 5.91 3.80
CA LEU A 67 -8.96 6.32 5.15
C LEU A 67 -10.24 5.63 5.59
N ALA A 68 -11.25 5.60 4.73
CA ALA A 68 -12.53 4.95 5.01
C ALA A 68 -12.33 3.47 5.33
N LYS A 69 -11.52 2.76 4.52
CA LYS A 69 -11.24 1.34 4.73
C LYS A 69 -10.44 1.11 6.00
N PHE A 70 -9.38 1.88 6.21
CA PHE A 70 -8.51 1.74 7.40
C PHE A 70 -9.31 1.95 8.68
N ASN A 71 -10.25 2.90 8.71
CA ASN A 71 -11.09 3.17 9.87
C ASN A 71 -12.00 2.00 10.29
N GLU A 72 -12.31 1.07 9.39
CA GLU A 72 -13.06 -0.16 9.72
C GLU A 72 -12.34 -1.01 10.76
N ILE A 73 -11.02 -0.87 10.92
CA ILE A 73 -10.23 -1.62 11.91
C ILE A 73 -10.69 -1.40 13.36
N ASN A 74 -11.35 -0.26 13.62
CA ASN A 74 -11.89 0.09 14.94
C ASN A 74 -13.18 -0.67 15.27
N ASN A 75 -13.76 -1.41 14.33
CA ASN A 75 -14.95 -2.20 14.58
C ASN A 75 -14.60 -3.42 15.45
N SER A 76 -15.02 -3.38 16.71
CA SER A 76 -14.77 -4.43 17.70
C SER A 76 -15.38 -5.79 17.36
N LYS A 77 -16.30 -5.85 16.39
CA LYS A 77 -16.89 -7.11 15.91
C LYS A 77 -16.01 -7.84 14.89
N LEU A 78 -14.94 -7.21 14.37
CA LEU A 78 -14.05 -7.85 13.41
C LEU A 78 -13.13 -8.85 14.10
N ASN A 79 -13.09 -10.06 13.56
CA ASN A 79 -12.11 -11.07 13.96
C ASN A 79 -10.72 -10.76 13.36
N LYS A 80 -9.70 -11.51 13.77
CA LYS A 80 -8.31 -11.32 13.32
C LYS A 80 -8.18 -11.36 11.78
N GLU A 81 -8.84 -12.30 11.12
CA GLU A 81 -8.79 -12.43 9.65
C GLU A 81 -9.41 -11.22 8.95
N GLN A 82 -10.57 -10.77 9.42
CA GLN A 82 -11.24 -9.60 8.87
C GLN A 82 -10.43 -8.32 9.06
N LYS A 83 -9.73 -8.20 10.21
CA LYS A 83 -8.80 -7.10 10.47
C LYS A 83 -7.62 -7.12 9.49
N TYR A 84 -7.06 -8.29 9.19
CA TYR A 84 -6.03 -8.43 8.16
C TYR A 84 -6.54 -7.98 6.79
N GLU A 85 -7.70 -8.47 6.35
CA GLU A 85 -8.28 -8.10 5.05
C GLU A 85 -8.55 -6.59 4.94
N VAL A 86 -9.01 -5.96 6.02
CA VAL A 86 -9.17 -4.51 6.09
C VAL A 86 -7.84 -3.79 5.86
N LEU A 87 -6.78 -4.19 6.55
CA LEU A 87 -5.47 -3.55 6.42
C LEU A 87 -4.84 -3.81 5.04
N ASN A 88 -4.93 -5.02 4.52
CA ASN A 88 -4.41 -5.38 3.21
C ASN A 88 -5.12 -4.61 2.08
N THR A 89 -6.45 -4.48 2.18
CA THR A 89 -7.23 -3.65 1.26
C THR A 89 -6.87 -2.17 1.39
N SER A 90 -6.68 -1.69 2.61
CA SER A 90 -6.25 -0.29 2.86
C SER A 90 -4.89 -0.03 2.23
N LEU A 91 -3.93 -0.94 2.41
CA LEU A 91 -2.59 -0.84 1.80
C LEU A 91 -2.67 -0.80 0.27
N THR A 92 -3.54 -1.60 -0.35
CA THR A 92 -3.78 -1.54 -1.80
C THR A 92 -4.25 -0.16 -2.27
N TYR A 93 -5.16 0.49 -1.54
CA TYR A 93 -5.57 1.86 -1.86
C TYR A 93 -4.43 2.87 -1.67
N LEU A 94 -3.61 2.68 -0.65
CA LEU A 94 -2.46 3.56 -0.41
C LEU A 94 -1.43 3.43 -1.55
N VAL A 95 -1.07 2.20 -1.94
CA VAL A 95 -0.22 1.89 -3.10
C VAL A 95 -0.75 2.55 -4.38
N SER A 96 -2.06 2.50 -4.58
CA SER A 96 -2.69 3.16 -5.72
C SER A 96 -2.56 4.69 -5.62
N TYR A 97 -2.72 5.27 -4.44
CA TYR A 97 -2.56 6.71 -4.23
C TYR A 97 -1.11 7.16 -4.40
N TYR A 98 -0.13 6.41 -3.91
CA TYR A 98 1.28 6.69 -4.12
C TYR A 98 1.66 6.58 -5.60
N SER A 99 1.27 5.51 -6.29
CA SER A 99 1.46 5.39 -7.75
C SER A 99 0.87 6.58 -8.51
N LEU A 100 -0.21 7.16 -8.00
CA LEU A 100 -0.84 8.32 -8.60
C LEU A 100 -0.14 9.65 -8.31
N THR A 101 0.57 9.78 -7.19
CA THR A 101 1.10 11.07 -6.71
C THR A 101 2.61 11.16 -6.69
N ASN A 102 3.30 10.01 -6.67
CA ASN A 102 4.74 9.87 -6.49
C ASN A 102 5.24 10.63 -5.23
N ASP A 103 4.38 10.78 -4.22
CA ASP A 103 4.70 11.49 -2.98
C ASP A 103 5.50 10.59 -2.02
N PRO A 104 6.76 10.94 -1.70
CA PRO A 104 7.61 10.13 -0.83
C PRO A 104 7.02 9.89 0.57
N GLN A 105 6.20 10.81 1.08
CA GLN A 105 5.57 10.64 2.39
C GLN A 105 4.55 9.50 2.39
N ILE A 106 3.95 9.21 1.23
CA ILE A 106 3.01 8.10 1.07
C ILE A 106 3.77 6.78 0.99
N PHE A 107 4.91 6.74 0.31
CA PHE A 107 5.79 5.57 0.30
C PHE A 107 6.23 5.19 1.72
N ASP A 108 6.72 6.16 2.50
CA ASP A 108 7.10 5.94 3.90
C ASP A 108 5.93 5.39 4.73
N LEU A 109 4.72 5.89 4.50
CA LEU A 109 3.52 5.42 5.19
C LEU A 109 3.16 3.98 4.77
N GLU A 110 3.30 3.63 3.49
CA GLU A 110 3.12 2.27 3.00
C GLU A 110 4.07 1.28 3.67
N GLU A 111 5.36 1.61 3.75
CA GLU A 111 6.35 0.75 4.40
C GLU A 111 6.03 0.54 5.89
N LYS A 112 5.61 1.60 6.58
CA LYS A 112 5.17 1.51 7.99
C LYS A 112 3.94 0.64 8.15
N ILE A 113 2.92 0.79 7.30
CA ILE A 113 1.70 -0.02 7.36
C ILE A 113 2.00 -1.47 7.00
N ASN A 114 2.82 -1.72 5.98
CA ASN A 114 3.24 -3.07 5.60
C ASN A 114 4.00 -3.76 6.75
N SER A 115 4.93 -3.06 7.38
CA SER A 115 5.66 -3.54 8.57
C SER A 115 4.71 -3.83 9.74
N PHE A 116 3.69 -2.98 9.95
CA PHE A 116 2.66 -3.19 10.95
C PHE A 116 1.80 -4.43 10.66
N ILE A 117 1.47 -4.70 9.41
CA ILE A 117 0.77 -5.93 8.99
C ILE A 117 1.64 -7.15 9.26
N ILE A 118 2.92 -7.15 8.84
CA ILE A 118 3.87 -8.25 9.08
C ILE A 118 3.96 -8.58 10.57
N LEU A 119 4.08 -7.55 11.42
CA LEU A 119 4.20 -7.70 12.86
C LEU A 119 2.99 -8.38 13.50
N ASN A 120 1.78 -8.04 13.03
CA ASN A 120 0.52 -8.49 13.64
C ASN A 120 -0.05 -9.77 12.98
N PHE A 121 0.39 -10.10 11.77
CA PHE A 121 -0.07 -11.25 10.98
C PHE A 121 1.11 -12.03 10.35
N PRO A 122 2.08 -12.50 11.14
CA PRO A 122 3.29 -13.16 10.62
C PRO A 122 3.00 -14.46 9.85
N GLU A 123 1.85 -15.10 10.10
CA GLU A 123 1.39 -16.28 9.38
C GLU A 123 0.98 -15.98 7.91
N LYS A 124 0.73 -14.71 7.58
CA LYS A 124 0.34 -14.28 6.24
C LYS A 124 1.60 -14.03 5.41
N LYS A 125 1.97 -15.04 4.61
CA LYS A 125 3.17 -15.04 3.76
C LYS A 125 3.18 -13.97 2.65
N THR A 126 2.03 -13.37 2.36
CA THR A 126 1.91 -12.31 1.36
C THR A 126 1.90 -10.97 2.07
N THR A 127 3.03 -10.29 2.03
CA THR A 127 3.08 -8.85 2.30
C THR A 127 3.55 -8.16 1.03
N LEU A 128 2.87 -7.06 0.70
CA LEU A 128 3.17 -6.25 -0.47
C LEU A 128 4.57 -5.68 -0.27
N GLU A 129 5.54 -6.09 -1.07
CA GLU A 129 6.80 -5.34 -1.19
C GLU A 129 6.43 -4.05 -1.97
N PRO A 130 6.41 -2.86 -1.32
CA PRO A 130 5.95 -1.64 -1.95
C PRO A 130 6.78 -1.33 -3.19
N SER A 131 6.11 -1.02 -4.30
CA SER A 131 6.81 -0.67 -5.53
C SER A 131 7.22 0.79 -5.45
N CYS A 132 8.50 1.07 -5.66
CA CYS A 132 8.98 2.43 -5.71
C CYS A 132 8.54 3.13 -7.00
N PHE A 133 8.01 4.35 -6.87
CA PHE A 133 7.56 5.16 -7.99
C PHE A 133 8.16 6.57 -7.98
N ASP A 134 9.13 6.87 -7.10
CA ASP A 134 9.79 8.18 -7.06
C ASP A 134 11.30 8.05 -6.83
N PRO A 135 12.11 9.09 -7.13
CA PRO A 135 13.56 9.01 -7.03
C PRO A 135 14.11 8.70 -5.63
N SER A 136 13.36 9.01 -4.57
CA SER A 136 13.84 8.91 -3.19
C SER A 136 13.97 7.46 -2.72
N CYS A 137 13.12 6.55 -3.23
CA CYS A 137 13.14 5.13 -2.92
C CYS A 137 13.82 4.26 -4.00
N ALA A 138 14.23 4.86 -5.12
CA ALA A 138 14.70 4.10 -6.27
C ALA A 138 16.14 3.61 -6.07
N ASP A 139 16.42 2.35 -6.41
CA ASP A 139 17.78 1.78 -6.38
C ASP A 139 18.76 2.55 -7.29
N SER A 140 18.22 3.21 -8.31
CA SER A 140 19.01 3.93 -9.32
C SER A 140 18.18 5.08 -9.92
N PRO A 141 18.84 6.15 -10.38
CA PRO A 141 18.16 7.21 -11.12
C PRO A 141 17.60 6.66 -12.44
N GLN A 142 16.62 7.37 -12.99
CA GLN A 142 16.06 7.04 -14.30
C GLN A 142 17.13 7.13 -15.39
N SER A 143 17.19 6.15 -16.29
CA SER A 143 18.14 6.13 -17.40
C SER A 143 17.99 7.38 -18.30
N PRO A 144 19.10 8.01 -18.73
CA PRO A 144 19.07 9.11 -19.69
C PRO A 144 18.35 8.76 -20.99
N GLU A 145 18.50 7.53 -21.49
CA GLU A 145 17.78 7.06 -22.68
C GLU A 145 16.26 7.04 -22.47
N MET A 146 15.79 6.60 -21.30
CA MET A 146 14.35 6.63 -20.98
C MET A 146 13.83 8.05 -20.77
N LEU A 147 14.62 8.94 -20.16
CA LEU A 147 14.28 10.36 -20.05
C LEU A 147 14.17 11.02 -21.42
N ALA A 148 15.05 10.69 -22.37
CA ALA A 148 14.97 11.19 -23.74
C ALA A 148 13.71 10.70 -24.47
N ILE A 149 13.29 9.45 -24.25
CA ILE A 149 12.02 8.92 -24.77
C ILE A 149 10.83 9.69 -24.20
N ILE A 150 10.80 9.90 -22.87
CA ILE A 150 9.75 10.67 -22.20
C ILE A 150 9.67 12.10 -22.76
N GLU A 151 10.82 12.74 -23.01
CA GLU A 151 10.87 14.10 -23.55
C GLU A 151 10.32 14.17 -25.00
N VAL A 152 10.55 13.13 -25.81
CA VAL A 152 9.92 13.03 -27.14
C VAL A 152 8.40 12.96 -27.04
N ILE A 153 7.87 12.18 -26.10
CA ILE A 153 6.42 12.07 -25.87
C ILE A 153 5.85 13.40 -25.38
N LYS A 154 6.52 14.02 -24.41
CA LYS A 154 6.13 15.31 -23.82
C LYS A 154 6.00 16.42 -24.86
N ASN A 155 6.95 16.50 -25.79
CA ASN A 155 6.99 17.52 -26.84
C ASN A 155 6.19 17.16 -28.10
N SER A 156 5.45 16.05 -28.08
CA SER A 156 4.63 15.62 -29.20
C SER A 156 3.23 16.24 -29.18
N ASN A 157 2.55 16.12 -30.33
CA ASN A 157 1.15 16.52 -30.50
C ASN A 157 0.15 15.46 -29.99
N VAL A 158 0.59 14.44 -29.26
CA VAL A 158 -0.31 13.47 -28.64
C VAL A 158 -1.23 14.19 -27.63
N PRO A 159 -2.55 13.97 -27.67
CA PRO A 159 -3.49 14.60 -26.74
C PRO A 159 -3.26 14.14 -25.29
N SER A 160 -3.51 15.05 -24.34
CA SER A 160 -3.85 14.67 -22.97
C SER A 160 -5.27 14.08 -22.94
N PRO A 161 -5.60 13.07 -22.11
CA PRO A 161 -4.81 12.56 -20.97
C PRO A 161 -3.82 11.43 -21.30
N MET A 162 -3.94 10.78 -22.46
CA MET A 162 -3.13 9.62 -22.85
C MET A 162 -1.62 9.89 -22.77
N LYS A 163 -1.20 11.06 -23.22
CA LYS A 163 0.20 11.50 -23.12
C LYS A 163 0.71 11.51 -21.68
N ASP A 164 -0.08 12.07 -20.78
CA ASP A 164 0.31 12.28 -19.38
C ASP A 164 0.39 10.94 -18.63
N ASP A 165 -0.57 10.04 -18.90
CA ASP A 165 -0.59 8.69 -18.33
C ASP A 165 0.63 7.87 -18.79
N ASN A 166 0.96 7.89 -20.09
CA ASN A 166 2.12 7.14 -20.59
C ASN A 166 3.47 7.69 -20.09
N ILE A 167 3.61 9.02 -19.98
CA ILE A 167 4.80 9.64 -19.38
C ILE A 167 4.97 9.17 -17.93
N LYS A 168 3.87 9.20 -17.17
CA LYS A 168 3.86 8.76 -15.78
C LYS A 168 4.20 7.28 -15.65
N ASP A 169 3.60 6.43 -16.45
CA ASP A 169 3.88 4.99 -16.46
C ASP A 169 5.35 4.71 -16.77
N LEU A 170 5.92 5.31 -17.81
CA LEU A 170 7.34 5.16 -18.17
C LEU A 170 8.28 5.65 -17.05
N THR A 171 7.86 6.70 -16.33
CA THR A 171 8.56 7.22 -15.14
C THR A 171 8.50 6.22 -13.99
N ASN A 172 7.29 5.77 -13.64
CA ASN A 172 7.05 4.82 -12.57
C ASN A 172 7.78 3.48 -12.81
N PHE A 173 7.80 2.98 -14.05
CA PHE A 173 8.55 1.77 -14.38
C PHE A 173 10.05 1.94 -14.17
N GLY A 174 10.59 3.14 -14.40
CA GLY A 174 12.01 3.43 -14.22
C GLY A 174 12.46 3.28 -12.77
N TYR A 175 11.60 3.68 -11.83
CA TYR A 175 11.89 3.65 -10.39
C TYR A 175 11.63 2.31 -9.69
N LEU A 176 11.02 1.32 -10.36
CA LEU A 176 10.86 -0.01 -9.78
C LEU A 176 12.21 -0.59 -9.32
N GLN A 177 12.23 -1.25 -8.15
CA GLN A 177 13.46 -1.84 -7.61
C GLN A 177 14.02 -2.96 -8.51
N THR A 178 15.29 -3.27 -8.32
CA THR A 178 16.04 -4.32 -9.05
C THR A 178 15.40 -5.70 -8.90
N SER A 179 14.82 -5.99 -7.72
CA SER A 179 14.04 -7.21 -7.46
C SER A 179 12.86 -7.37 -8.44
N ARG A 180 12.39 -6.28 -9.04
CA ARG A 180 11.25 -6.20 -9.96
C ARG A 180 11.65 -6.01 -11.42
N ASN A 181 12.91 -6.27 -11.79
CA ASN A 181 13.39 -6.12 -13.18
C ASN A 181 12.55 -6.90 -14.21
N ASN A 182 12.04 -8.09 -13.86
CA ASN A 182 11.13 -8.84 -14.75
C ASN A 182 9.85 -8.04 -15.08
N SER A 183 9.21 -7.44 -14.06
CA SER A 183 8.02 -6.61 -14.23
C SER A 183 8.35 -5.31 -14.96
N LYS A 184 9.46 -4.66 -14.61
CA LYS A 184 9.97 -3.45 -15.28
C LYS A 184 10.11 -3.68 -16.80
N VAL A 185 10.78 -4.74 -17.20
CA VAL A 185 11.00 -5.08 -18.62
C VAL A 185 9.69 -5.40 -19.33
N GLN A 186 8.82 -6.22 -18.74
CA GLN A 186 7.53 -6.55 -19.34
C GLN A 186 6.67 -5.30 -19.54
N ASN A 187 6.59 -4.42 -18.53
CA ASN A 187 5.83 -3.18 -18.61
C ASN A 187 6.35 -2.26 -19.72
N TYR A 188 7.67 -2.11 -19.88
CA TYR A 188 8.24 -1.35 -20.99
C TYR A 188 7.89 -1.96 -22.37
N LEU A 189 7.98 -3.27 -22.54
CA LEU A 189 7.67 -3.94 -23.81
C LEU A 189 6.18 -3.90 -24.16
N ILE A 190 5.31 -4.03 -23.15
CA ILE A 190 3.86 -3.83 -23.29
C ILE A 190 3.57 -2.39 -23.72
N MET A 191 4.15 -1.41 -23.03
CA MET A 191 3.98 0.01 -23.36
C MET A 191 4.47 0.33 -24.79
N ALA A 192 5.62 -0.20 -25.21
CA ALA A 192 6.11 -0.04 -26.57
C ALA A 192 5.11 -0.58 -27.60
N SER A 193 4.53 -1.75 -27.34
CA SER A 193 3.54 -2.39 -28.22
C SER A 193 2.20 -1.63 -28.25
N MET A 194 1.80 -1.05 -27.12
CA MET A 194 0.61 -0.18 -27.04
C MET A 194 0.82 1.11 -27.82
N ILE A 195 1.95 1.79 -27.61
CA ILE A 195 2.30 3.04 -28.30
C ILE A 195 2.37 2.84 -29.82
N GLU A 196 3.00 1.75 -30.28
CA GLU A 196 3.13 1.44 -31.72
C GLU A 196 1.78 1.38 -32.45
N LYS A 197 0.76 0.81 -31.79
CA LYS A 197 -0.57 0.57 -32.35
C LYS A 197 -1.59 1.67 -32.02
N ASN A 198 -1.23 2.62 -31.16
CA ASN A 198 -2.13 3.66 -30.71
C ASN A 198 -2.35 4.73 -31.80
N GLN A 199 -3.61 5.05 -32.07
CA GLN A 199 -4.01 5.98 -33.14
C GLN A 199 -3.53 7.42 -32.88
N ASP A 200 -3.53 7.89 -31.63
CA ASP A 200 -3.08 9.24 -31.30
C ASP A 200 -1.57 9.39 -31.50
N TYR A 201 -0.80 8.37 -31.13
CA TYR A 201 0.65 8.34 -31.39
C TYR A 201 0.97 8.21 -32.88
N GLN A 202 0.13 7.51 -33.66
CA GLN A 202 0.23 7.44 -35.12
C GLN A 202 -0.06 8.79 -35.76
N ALA A 203 -1.12 9.47 -35.34
CA ALA A 203 -1.48 10.81 -35.81
C ALA A 203 -0.40 11.84 -35.49
N ALA A 204 0.27 11.70 -34.33
CA ALA A 204 1.42 12.53 -33.96
C ALA A 204 2.72 12.15 -34.69
N GLY A 205 2.75 11.05 -35.45
CA GLY A 205 3.91 10.61 -36.24
C GLY A 205 5.10 10.10 -35.41
N ILE A 206 4.89 9.77 -34.14
CA ILE A 206 5.97 9.35 -33.22
C ILE A 206 5.88 7.89 -32.76
N ASN A 207 4.78 7.19 -33.05
CA ASN A 207 4.50 5.83 -32.56
C ASN A 207 5.65 4.84 -32.82
N ILE A 208 6.13 4.74 -34.06
CA ILE A 208 7.19 3.78 -34.45
C ILE A 208 8.51 4.13 -33.76
N LYS A 209 8.87 5.42 -33.77
CA LYS A 209 10.12 5.90 -33.16
C LYS A 209 10.14 5.58 -31.66
N VAL A 210 9.10 6.00 -30.93
CA VAL A 210 9.02 5.80 -29.47
C VAL A 210 9.00 4.32 -29.11
N ALA A 211 8.20 3.50 -29.80
CA ALA A 211 8.15 2.07 -29.56
C ALA A 211 9.51 1.39 -29.77
N ASN A 212 10.22 1.76 -30.84
CA ASN A 212 11.55 1.21 -31.13
C ASN A 212 12.60 1.70 -30.13
N ASP A 213 12.58 2.98 -29.75
CA ASP A 213 13.52 3.52 -28.76
C ASP A 213 13.36 2.79 -27.40
N ILE A 214 12.12 2.52 -26.97
CA ILE A 214 11.86 1.72 -25.76
C ILE A 214 12.43 0.31 -25.91
N ARG A 215 12.14 -0.39 -27.02
CA ARG A 215 12.65 -1.75 -27.27
C ARG A 215 14.17 -1.77 -27.32
N SER A 216 14.79 -0.79 -27.97
CA SER A 216 16.25 -0.65 -28.05
C SER A 216 16.88 -0.41 -26.68
N TYR A 217 16.26 0.43 -25.84
CA TYR A 217 16.68 0.59 -24.46
C TYR A 217 16.62 -0.74 -23.69
N VAL A 218 15.49 -1.45 -23.73
CA VAL A 218 15.32 -2.73 -23.03
C VAL A 218 16.33 -3.77 -23.52
N LYS A 219 16.53 -3.88 -24.84
CA LYS A 219 17.51 -4.80 -25.45
C LYS A 219 18.94 -4.51 -24.99
N LYS A 220 19.31 -3.23 -24.85
CA LYS A 220 20.65 -2.81 -24.39
C LYS A 220 20.83 -3.03 -22.88
N ALA A 221 19.85 -2.62 -22.07
CA ALA A 221 19.97 -2.61 -20.62
C ALA A 221 19.67 -3.98 -19.97
N TYR A 222 18.80 -4.78 -20.59
CA TYR A 222 18.31 -6.06 -20.07
C TYR A 222 18.28 -7.15 -21.13
N PRO A 223 19.41 -7.48 -21.80
CA PRO A 223 19.43 -8.36 -22.97
C PRO A 223 18.79 -9.72 -22.72
N ALA A 224 19.10 -10.38 -21.59
CA ALA A 224 18.52 -11.69 -21.27
C ALA A 224 17.01 -11.64 -21.02
N LEU A 225 16.48 -10.54 -20.47
CA LEU A 225 15.05 -10.37 -20.26
C LEU A 225 14.35 -9.96 -21.57
N TYR A 226 15.03 -9.21 -22.43
CA TYR A 226 14.57 -8.90 -23.78
C TYR A 226 14.46 -10.19 -24.61
N ASP A 227 15.44 -11.09 -24.58
CA ASP A 227 15.36 -12.36 -25.32
C ASP A 227 14.20 -13.26 -24.84
N LYS A 228 13.81 -13.12 -23.58
CA LYS A 228 12.71 -13.88 -22.97
C LYS A 228 11.33 -13.31 -23.30
N TYR A 229 11.18 -12.00 -23.34
CA TYR A 229 9.88 -11.31 -23.39
C TYR A 229 9.68 -10.44 -24.64
N GLY A 230 10.74 -10.15 -25.37
CA GLY A 230 10.75 -9.33 -26.56
C GLY A 230 10.07 -10.04 -27.74
N PRO A 231 9.53 -9.26 -28.69
CA PRO A 231 9.05 -9.77 -29.98
C PRO A 231 10.19 -10.17 -30.91
#